data_AF-A0AA43LQ66-F1
#
_entry.id   AF-A0AA43LQ66-F1
#
_cell.length_a   1.000
_cell.length_b   1.000
_cell.length_c   1.000
_cell.angle_alpha   90.00
_cell.angle_beta   90.00
_cell.angle_gamma   90.00
#
_symmetry.space_group_name_H-M   'P 1'
#
loop_
_entity.id
_entity.type
_entity.pdbx_description
1 polymer ?
#
loop_
_entity_poly.entity_id
_entity_poly.type
_entity_poly.pdbx_seq_one_letter_code
_entity_poly.pdbx_strand_id
1 'polypeptide(L)'
;MLVCPVCQKDLHKQEHRYTCKNHHMYDIAKEGYVNLYLKSAKTSGDELAMVQARRLFLSKGYYTILQQKLIDIIKDLHPNMIVDAGCGEGYYTNAIAQVLPDTTIYGVDLSKRALKYAAKRTKHVKYVLSSIFHMPIKAHQADILLNVFAPFAYEEYTRMIHDKGYIICVEPGANHLMQLKQVLYETPYQNEETIHKQLSIVDRIYVKDQITCPNHDLQALFMMTPYYHKTSKEASLRLESIKVLDIDIEFVITIYQK
;
A
#
# COMPACT_ATOMS: atom_id res chain seq x y z
N MET A 1 -14.66 7.96 8.76
CA MET A 1 -15.85 8.26 7.89
C MET A 1 -15.42 9.00 6.64
N LEU A 2 -16.12 8.82 5.50
CA LEU A 2 -15.80 9.48 4.24
C LEU A 2 -16.43 10.88 4.15
N VAL A 3 -15.73 11.81 3.50
CA VAL A 3 -16.19 13.18 3.22
C VAL A 3 -16.25 13.44 1.71
N CYS A 4 -17.16 14.32 1.31
CA CYS A 4 -17.34 14.69 -0.08
C CYS A 4 -16.12 15.47 -0.57
N PRO A 5 -15.43 15.04 -1.63
CA PRO A 5 -14.24 15.74 -2.13
C PRO A 5 -14.56 17.16 -2.65
N VAL A 6 -15.82 17.49 -2.94
CA VAL A 6 -16.22 18.83 -3.40
C VAL A 6 -16.56 19.76 -2.22
N CYS A 7 -17.47 19.34 -1.33
CA CYS A 7 -18.00 20.23 -0.28
C CYS A 7 -17.55 19.90 1.14
N GLN A 8 -16.72 18.86 1.32
CA GLN A 8 -16.17 18.40 2.61
C GLN A 8 -17.24 18.05 3.67
N LYS A 9 -18.48 17.78 3.23
CA LYS A 9 -19.56 17.28 4.09
C LYS A 9 -19.55 15.75 4.10
N ASP A 10 -20.09 15.17 5.16
CA ASP A 10 -20.13 13.72 5.33
C ASP A 10 -20.81 13.03 4.14
N LEU A 11 -20.23 11.90 3.71
CA LEU A 11 -20.79 11.02 2.69
C LEU A 11 -21.54 9.88 3.35
N HIS A 12 -22.82 9.76 3.03
CA HIS A 12 -23.69 8.70 3.49
C HIS A 12 -23.76 7.60 2.43
N LYS A 13 -23.51 6.36 2.86
CA LYS A 13 -23.64 5.19 1.99
C LYS A 13 -25.12 4.87 1.77
N GLN A 14 -25.50 4.77 0.51
CA GLN A 14 -26.72 4.13 0.04
C GLN A 14 -26.35 2.80 -0.63
N GLU A 15 -27.34 2.07 -1.16
CA GLU A 15 -27.13 0.72 -1.71
C GLU A 15 -26.00 0.66 -2.76
N HIS A 16 -26.00 1.58 -3.73
CA HIS A 16 -25.04 1.59 -4.85
C HIS A 16 -24.27 2.91 -5.01
N ARG A 17 -24.35 3.82 -4.04
CA ARG A 17 -23.70 5.14 -4.13
C ARG A 17 -23.44 5.75 -2.78
N TYR A 18 -22.58 6.76 -2.76
CA TYR A 18 -22.43 7.69 -1.65
C TYR A 18 -23.04 9.04 -2.04
N THR A 19 -23.74 9.68 -1.10
CA THR A 19 -24.32 11.01 -1.29
C THR A 19 -23.99 11.92 -0.12
N CYS A 20 -23.75 13.20 -0.40
CA CYS A 20 -23.63 14.23 0.64
C CYS A 20 -24.91 15.06 0.74
N LYS A 21 -25.02 15.87 1.80
CA LYS A 21 -26.18 16.77 2.01
C LYS A 21 -26.39 17.83 0.91
N ASN A 22 -25.37 18.12 0.11
CA ASN A 22 -25.47 19.02 -1.05
C ASN A 22 -25.78 18.25 -2.35
N HIS A 23 -26.21 16.99 -2.24
CA HIS A 23 -26.60 16.12 -3.36
C HIS A 23 -25.49 15.76 -4.36
N HIS A 24 -24.20 16.00 -4.07
CA HIS A 24 -23.12 15.34 -4.82
C HIS A 24 -23.20 13.83 -4.62
N MET A 25 -23.08 13.07 -5.71
CA MET A 25 -23.24 11.62 -5.72
C MET A 25 -22.01 10.93 -6.32
N TYR A 26 -21.67 9.77 -5.77
CA TYR A 26 -20.54 8.95 -6.22
C TYR A 26 -20.97 7.49 -6.26
N ASP A 27 -21.05 6.92 -7.46
CA ASP A 27 -21.44 5.52 -7.62
C ASP A 27 -20.36 4.56 -7.10
N ILE A 28 -20.81 3.47 -6.48
CA ILE A 28 -19.97 2.34 -6.11
C ILE A 28 -19.82 1.48 -7.36
N ALA A 29 -18.58 1.27 -7.82
CA ALA A 29 -18.31 0.42 -8.96
C ALA A 29 -18.78 -1.02 -8.68
N LYS A 30 -19.11 -1.78 -9.73
CA LYS A 30 -19.52 -3.20 -9.60
C LYS A 30 -18.53 -4.05 -8.79
N GLU A 31 -17.24 -3.72 -8.86
CA GLU A 31 -16.21 -4.39 -8.08
C GLU A 31 -16.28 -4.06 -6.58
N GLY A 32 -16.76 -2.87 -6.20
CA GLY A 32 -17.01 -2.47 -4.81
C GLY A 32 -16.26 -1.23 -4.32
N TYR A 33 -15.38 -0.63 -5.14
CA TYR A 33 -14.70 0.63 -4.79
C TYR A 33 -15.54 1.85 -5.21
N VAL A 34 -15.34 2.98 -4.53
CA VAL A 34 -15.93 4.28 -4.89
C VAL A 34 -14.85 5.21 -5.44
N ASN A 35 -15.16 5.94 -6.51
CA ASN A 35 -14.25 6.97 -7.03
C ASN A 35 -14.54 8.33 -6.41
N LEU A 36 -13.59 8.84 -5.61
CA LEU A 36 -13.67 10.16 -4.98
C LEU A 36 -12.54 11.10 -5.47
N TYR A 37 -11.81 10.70 -6.51
CA TYR A 37 -10.82 11.55 -7.16
C TYR A 37 -11.50 12.43 -8.22
N LEU A 38 -11.38 13.75 -8.05
CA LEU A 38 -12.08 14.72 -8.91
C LEU A 38 -11.42 14.93 -10.28
N LYS A 39 -10.13 14.62 -10.43
CA LYS A 39 -9.45 14.75 -11.73
C LYS A 39 -9.79 13.55 -12.61
N SER A 40 -9.73 13.73 -13.92
CA SER A 40 -9.97 12.66 -14.88
C SER A 40 -8.93 11.54 -14.68
N ALA A 41 -9.36 10.42 -14.09
CA ALA A 41 -8.54 9.25 -13.82
C ALA A 41 -8.12 8.47 -15.09
N LYS A 42 -8.11 9.09 -16.27
CA LYS A 42 -7.90 8.38 -17.54
C LYS A 42 -6.51 7.73 -17.64
N THR A 43 -5.54 8.16 -16.84
CA THR A 43 -4.15 7.63 -16.87
C THR A 43 -3.37 7.78 -15.55
N SER A 44 -4.02 8.04 -14.40
CA SER A 44 -3.31 8.17 -13.12
C SER A 44 -3.15 6.83 -12.42
N GLY A 45 -1.91 6.41 -12.15
CA GLY A 45 -1.56 5.19 -11.40
C GLY A 45 -0.80 4.15 -12.25
N ASP A 46 -0.58 2.96 -11.68
CA ASP A 46 0.22 1.90 -12.28
C ASP A 46 -0.36 1.35 -13.60
N GLU A 47 0.53 1.01 -14.54
CA GLU A 47 0.18 0.30 -15.78
C GLU A 47 -0.38 -1.11 -15.49
N LEU A 48 -1.10 -1.70 -16.45
CA LEU A 48 -1.71 -3.03 -16.25
C LEU A 48 -0.67 -4.08 -15.86
N ALA A 49 0.44 -4.07 -16.61
CA ALA A 49 1.48 -5.07 -16.50
C ALA A 49 2.14 -4.99 -15.11
N MET A 50 2.33 -3.79 -14.56
CA MET A 50 2.86 -3.58 -13.21
C MET A 50 1.91 -4.10 -12.14
N VAL A 51 0.60 -3.82 -12.25
CA VAL A 51 -0.40 -4.36 -11.32
C VAL A 51 -0.47 -5.88 -11.40
N GLN A 52 -0.36 -6.46 -12.60
CA GLN A 52 -0.36 -7.91 -12.79
C GLN A 52 0.90 -8.57 -12.24
N ALA A 53 2.07 -7.97 -12.48
CA ALA A 53 3.35 -8.42 -11.94
C ALA A 53 3.32 -8.41 -10.41
N ARG A 54 2.89 -7.31 -9.79
CA ARG A 54 2.75 -7.18 -8.33
C ARG A 54 1.85 -8.27 -7.75
N ARG A 55 0.69 -8.45 -8.37
CA ARG A 55 -0.27 -9.49 -7.95
C ARG A 55 0.30 -10.90 -8.11
N LEU A 56 0.98 -11.19 -9.21
CA LEU A 56 1.59 -12.50 -9.45
C LEU A 56 2.59 -12.81 -8.34
N PHE A 57 3.53 -11.90 -8.10
CA PHE A 57 4.59 -12.05 -7.12
C PHE A 57 4.03 -12.19 -5.69
N LEU A 58 3.18 -11.26 -5.26
CA LEU A 58 2.61 -11.30 -3.91
C LEU A 58 1.72 -12.53 -3.68
N SER A 59 1.02 -13.02 -4.72
CA SER A 59 0.19 -14.23 -4.59
C SER A 59 0.98 -15.51 -4.35
N LYS A 60 2.30 -15.52 -4.61
CA LYS A 60 3.20 -16.64 -4.34
C LYS A 60 3.64 -16.72 -2.88
N GLY A 61 3.36 -15.70 -2.08
CA GLY A 61 3.67 -15.69 -0.65
C GLY A 61 5.09 -15.29 -0.28
N TYR A 62 5.89 -14.80 -1.25
CA TYR A 62 7.26 -14.35 -0.97
C TYR A 62 7.32 -13.27 0.13
N TYR A 63 6.29 -12.43 0.25
CA TYR A 63 6.22 -11.36 1.27
C TYR A 63 5.27 -11.70 2.44
N THR A 64 4.92 -12.98 2.62
CA THR A 64 4.01 -13.40 3.70
C THR A 64 4.57 -13.10 5.09
N ILE A 65 5.89 -13.13 5.28
CA ILE A 65 6.53 -12.77 6.56
C ILE A 65 6.17 -11.34 6.98
N LEU A 66 6.14 -10.40 6.03
CA LEU A 66 5.84 -9.00 6.27
C LEU A 66 4.36 -8.83 6.54
N GLN A 67 3.53 -9.50 5.74
CA GLN A 67 2.08 -9.51 5.94
C GLN A 67 1.70 -10.04 7.33
N GLN A 68 2.30 -11.15 7.77
CA GLN A 68 2.03 -11.72 9.08
C GLN A 68 2.53 -10.81 10.20
N LYS A 69 3.73 -10.24 10.06
CA LYS A 69 4.26 -9.33 11.08
C LYS A 69 3.40 -8.08 11.23
N LEU A 70 2.90 -7.51 10.14
CA LEU A 70 1.95 -6.39 10.17
C LEU A 70 0.64 -6.78 10.84
N ILE A 71 0.11 -7.97 10.54
CA ILE A 71 -1.09 -8.49 11.20
C ILE A 71 -0.88 -8.56 12.72
N ASP A 72 0.23 -9.13 13.18
CA ASP A 72 0.51 -9.28 14.60
C ASP A 72 0.57 -7.91 15.30
N ILE A 73 1.35 -6.97 14.75
CA ILE A 73 1.46 -5.60 15.27
C ILE A 73 0.09 -4.91 15.34
N ILE A 74 -0.69 -4.97 14.25
CA ILE A 74 -1.97 -4.26 14.17
C ILE A 74 -3.00 -4.88 15.11
N LYS A 75 -3.01 -6.20 15.30
CA LYS A 75 -3.93 -6.88 16.22
C LYS A 75 -3.68 -6.47 17.66
N ASP A 76 -2.42 -6.34 18.07
CA ASP A 76 -2.04 -5.96 19.44
C ASP A 76 -2.44 -4.51 19.78
N LEU A 77 -2.66 -3.67 18.77
CA LEU A 77 -3.12 -2.28 18.94
C LEU A 77 -4.64 -2.14 19.03
N HIS A 78 -5.41 -3.22 18.83
CA HIS A 78 -6.88 -3.26 18.91
C HIS A 78 -7.62 -2.08 18.23
N PRO A 79 -7.37 -1.80 16.93
CA PRO A 79 -7.93 -0.63 16.26
C PRO A 79 -9.43 -0.80 15.94
N ASN A 80 -10.19 0.28 16.10
CA ASN A 80 -11.55 0.41 15.59
C ASN A 80 -11.58 0.87 14.12
N MET A 81 -10.60 1.69 13.70
CA MET A 81 -10.48 2.20 12.33
C MET A 81 -9.05 2.18 11.81
N ILE A 82 -8.87 1.58 10.62
CA ILE A 82 -7.61 1.56 9.88
C ILE A 82 -7.78 2.26 8.54
N VAL A 83 -6.79 3.06 8.15
CA VAL A 83 -6.66 3.61 6.80
C VAL A 83 -5.35 3.11 6.19
N ASP A 84 -5.45 2.30 5.14
CA ASP A 84 -4.32 1.84 4.33
C ASP A 84 -4.12 2.80 3.15
N ALA A 85 -3.05 3.60 3.21
CA ALA A 85 -2.69 4.62 2.23
C ALA A 85 -1.73 4.03 1.19
N GLY A 86 -2.22 3.84 -0.03
CA GLY A 86 -1.51 3.12 -1.09
C GLY A 86 -1.77 1.62 -1.04
N CYS A 87 -3.03 1.22 -0.82
CA CYS A 87 -3.39 -0.17 -0.55
C CYS A 87 -3.16 -1.13 -1.74
N GLY A 88 -2.88 -0.61 -2.95
CA GLY A 88 -2.66 -1.40 -4.16
C GLY A 88 -3.82 -2.34 -4.47
N GLU A 89 -3.51 -3.59 -4.82
CA GLU A 89 -4.51 -4.63 -5.02
C GLU A 89 -5.02 -5.27 -3.72
N GLY A 90 -4.71 -4.68 -2.56
CA GLY A 90 -5.21 -5.05 -1.25
C GLY A 90 -4.55 -6.30 -0.66
N TYR A 91 -3.29 -6.61 -1.01
CA TYR A 91 -2.61 -7.80 -0.48
C TYR A 91 -2.51 -7.76 1.06
N TYR A 92 -2.02 -6.67 1.63
CA TYR A 92 -1.95 -6.49 3.09
C TYR A 92 -3.32 -6.18 3.69
N THR A 93 -4.05 -5.23 3.09
CA THR A 93 -5.35 -4.75 3.58
C THR A 93 -6.36 -5.87 3.76
N ASN A 94 -6.47 -6.78 2.78
CA ASN A 94 -7.44 -7.88 2.85
C ASN A 94 -7.07 -8.92 3.90
N ALA A 95 -5.77 -9.19 4.09
CA ALA A 95 -5.32 -10.13 5.10
C ALA A 95 -5.57 -9.58 6.52
N ILE A 96 -5.31 -8.30 6.74
CA ILE A 96 -5.66 -7.58 7.98
C ILE A 96 -7.18 -7.63 8.21
N ALA A 97 -7.97 -7.37 7.16
CA ALA A 97 -9.44 -7.40 7.24
C ALA A 97 -10.00 -8.78 7.60
N GLN A 98 -9.33 -9.87 7.23
CA GLN A 98 -9.75 -11.23 7.57
C GLN A 98 -9.62 -11.54 9.06
N VAL A 99 -8.61 -10.97 9.72
CA VAL A 99 -8.32 -11.22 11.14
C VAL A 99 -8.92 -10.17 12.07
N LEU A 100 -9.46 -9.08 11.52
CA LEU A 100 -10.12 -7.98 12.23
C LEU A 100 -11.52 -7.71 11.66
N PRO A 101 -12.49 -8.62 11.88
CA PRO A 101 -13.83 -8.53 11.29
C PRO A 101 -14.65 -7.35 11.82
N ASP A 102 -14.34 -6.83 13.00
CA ASP A 102 -15.08 -5.72 13.63
C ASP A 102 -14.46 -4.34 13.36
N THR A 103 -13.25 -4.30 12.81
CA THR A 103 -12.54 -3.05 12.51
C THR A 103 -13.05 -2.43 11.20
N THR A 104 -13.29 -1.12 11.20
CA THR A 104 -13.57 -0.38 9.97
C THR A 104 -12.30 -0.12 9.19
N ILE A 105 -12.18 -0.69 8.00
CA ILE A 105 -10.96 -0.56 7.18
C ILE A 105 -11.26 0.21 5.88
N TYR A 106 -10.44 1.21 5.60
CA TYR A 106 -10.39 1.92 4.32
C TYR A 106 -9.10 1.57 3.59
N GLY A 107 -9.21 1.20 2.32
CA GLY A 107 -8.06 1.08 1.42
C GLY A 107 -8.10 2.18 0.38
N VAL A 108 -7.10 3.06 0.37
CA VAL A 108 -7.03 4.22 -0.54
C VAL A 108 -5.91 3.99 -1.54
N ASP A 109 -6.21 4.10 -2.82
CA ASP A 109 -5.20 4.02 -3.88
C ASP A 109 -5.60 4.89 -5.08
N LEU A 110 -4.63 5.38 -5.84
CA LEU A 110 -4.89 6.16 -7.05
C LEU A 110 -5.12 5.27 -8.29
N SER A 111 -4.66 4.02 -8.26
CA SER A 111 -4.79 3.04 -9.32
C SER A 111 -6.18 2.39 -9.33
N LYS A 112 -7.02 2.87 -10.25
CA LYS A 112 -8.30 2.23 -10.58
C LYS A 112 -8.14 0.73 -10.89
N ARG A 113 -7.02 0.34 -11.49
CA ARG A 113 -6.74 -1.05 -11.90
C ARG A 113 -6.49 -1.93 -10.69
N ALA A 114 -5.71 -1.46 -9.73
CA ALA A 114 -5.41 -2.19 -8.50
C ALA A 114 -6.67 -2.35 -7.63
N LEU A 115 -7.44 -1.28 -7.45
CA LEU A 115 -8.68 -1.30 -6.65
C LEU A 115 -9.76 -2.24 -7.20
N LYS A 116 -9.80 -2.47 -8.52
CA LYS A 116 -10.68 -3.51 -9.10
C LYS A 116 -10.36 -4.91 -8.59
N TYR A 117 -9.09 -5.22 -8.36
CA TYR A 117 -8.69 -6.50 -7.77
C TYR A 117 -8.92 -6.52 -6.26
N ALA A 118 -8.59 -5.42 -5.58
CA ALA A 118 -8.73 -5.29 -4.14
C ALA A 118 -10.20 -5.47 -3.69
N ALA A 119 -11.12 -4.68 -4.27
CA ALA A 119 -12.53 -4.65 -3.87
C ALA A 119 -13.33 -5.92 -4.22
N LYS A 120 -12.81 -6.74 -5.15
CA LYS A 120 -13.43 -8.04 -5.48
C LYS A 120 -13.19 -9.11 -4.41
N ARG A 121 -12.10 -9.01 -3.64
CA ARG A 121 -11.69 -10.06 -2.69
C ARG A 121 -12.52 -10.05 -1.40
N THR A 122 -12.93 -8.88 -0.94
CA THR A 122 -13.74 -8.73 0.27
C THR A 122 -14.69 -7.54 0.15
N LYS A 123 -15.84 -7.63 0.83
CA LYS A 123 -16.78 -6.52 1.00
C LYS A 123 -16.61 -5.78 2.32
N HIS A 124 -15.75 -6.29 3.20
CA HIS A 124 -15.46 -5.69 4.52
C HIS A 124 -14.68 -4.37 4.40
N VAL A 125 -13.71 -4.33 3.49
CA VAL A 125 -12.87 -3.15 3.24
C VAL A 125 -13.58 -2.15 2.33
N LYS A 126 -13.57 -0.88 2.73
CA LYS A 126 -14.10 0.25 1.95
C LYS A 126 -13.00 0.82 1.06
N TYR A 127 -12.94 0.36 -0.19
CA TYR A 127 -11.93 0.83 -1.15
C TYR A 127 -12.32 2.16 -1.81
N VAL A 128 -11.37 3.08 -1.85
CA VAL A 128 -11.57 4.45 -2.33
C VAL A 128 -10.49 4.81 -3.34
N LEU A 129 -10.91 5.21 -4.53
CA LEU A 129 -10.00 5.84 -5.49
C LEU A 129 -9.80 7.30 -5.10
N SER A 130 -8.63 7.65 -4.57
CA SER A 130 -8.20 9.02 -4.29
C SER A 130 -6.69 9.15 -4.23
N SER A 131 -6.19 10.39 -4.20
CA SER A 131 -4.80 10.68 -3.86
C SER A 131 -4.57 10.51 -2.36
N ILE A 132 -3.45 9.88 -1.98
CA ILE A 132 -3.03 9.79 -0.57
C ILE A 132 -2.63 11.14 0.04
N PHE A 133 -2.40 12.17 -0.79
CA PHE A 133 -2.14 13.53 -0.32
C PHE A 133 -3.42 14.32 -0.05
N HIS A 134 -4.58 13.82 -0.49
CA HIS A 134 -5.90 14.43 -0.34
C HIS A 134 -6.96 13.33 -0.22
N MET A 135 -6.92 12.60 0.89
CA MET A 135 -7.81 11.49 1.20
C MET A 135 -9.18 12.00 1.68
N PRO A 136 -10.28 11.50 1.12
CA PRO A 136 -11.64 11.92 1.46
C PRO A 136 -12.11 11.24 2.76
N ILE A 137 -11.29 11.29 3.79
CA ILE A 137 -11.55 10.75 5.12
C ILE A 137 -11.49 11.93 6.11
N LYS A 138 -12.48 11.98 7.00
CA LYS A 138 -12.59 13.03 8.01
C LYS A 138 -11.38 13.03 8.96
N ALA A 139 -11.00 14.22 9.41
CA ALA A 139 -9.89 14.41 10.35
C ALA A 139 -10.15 13.71 11.70
N HIS A 140 -9.09 13.29 12.38
CA HIS A 140 -9.13 12.64 13.71
C HIS A 140 -10.13 11.47 13.79
N GLN A 141 -9.98 10.49 12.90
CA GLN A 141 -10.86 9.32 12.82
C GLN A 141 -10.10 7.98 12.82
N ALA A 142 -8.90 7.95 12.28
CA ALA A 142 -8.14 6.72 12.14
C ALA A 142 -7.37 6.43 13.44
N ASP A 143 -7.39 5.17 13.88
CA ASP A 143 -6.53 4.69 14.96
C ASP A 143 -5.17 4.26 14.43
N ILE A 144 -5.19 3.66 13.23
CA ILE A 144 -3.98 3.29 12.52
C ILE A 144 -4.03 3.83 11.10
N LEU A 145 -2.92 4.44 10.68
CA LEU A 145 -2.63 4.68 9.28
C LEU A 145 -1.51 3.74 8.85
N LEU A 146 -1.80 2.86 7.90
CA LEU A 146 -0.84 1.95 7.31
C LEU A 146 -0.31 2.54 6.00
N ASN A 147 1.01 2.55 5.84
CA ASN A 147 1.70 2.88 4.59
C ASN A 147 2.70 1.76 4.31
N VAL A 148 2.53 1.06 3.18
CA VAL A 148 3.45 -0.01 2.77
C VAL A 148 4.04 0.33 1.40
N PHE A 149 5.31 0.76 1.38
CA PHE A 149 6.04 1.19 0.18
C PHE A 149 5.39 2.34 -0.60
N ALA A 150 4.48 3.10 0.01
CA ALA A 150 3.80 4.23 -0.61
C ALA A 150 4.48 5.56 -0.23
N PRO A 151 4.36 6.62 -1.04
CA PRO A 151 4.89 7.94 -0.66
C PRO A 151 4.33 8.41 0.68
N PHE A 152 5.14 9.06 1.50
CA PHE A 152 4.73 9.49 2.84
C PHE A 152 4.06 10.88 2.81
N ALA A 153 2.76 10.93 3.08
CA ALA A 153 1.97 12.17 3.07
C ALA A 153 1.76 12.72 4.49
N TYR A 154 2.82 13.25 5.10
CA TYR A 154 2.86 13.68 6.52
C TYR A 154 1.64 14.53 6.96
N GLU A 155 1.34 15.60 6.24
CA GLU A 155 0.23 16.52 6.60
C GLU A 155 -1.12 15.80 6.59
N GLU A 156 -1.34 14.95 5.58
CA GLU A 156 -2.59 14.23 5.42
C GLU A 156 -2.74 13.10 6.44
N TYR A 157 -1.63 12.44 6.77
CA TYR A 157 -1.59 11.36 7.74
C TYR A 157 -1.89 11.88 9.14
N THR A 158 -1.22 12.95 9.54
CA THR A 158 -1.42 13.61 10.84
C THR A 158 -2.79 14.27 10.96
N ARG A 159 -3.37 14.77 9.86
CA ARG A 159 -4.75 15.29 9.84
C ARG A 159 -5.78 14.20 10.15
N MET A 160 -5.64 13.02 9.57
CA MET A 160 -6.65 11.95 9.69
C MET A 160 -6.56 11.16 11.00
N ILE A 161 -5.35 11.03 11.55
CA ILE A 161 -5.14 10.19 12.72
C ILE A 161 -5.57 10.89 14.02
N HIS A 162 -6.20 10.14 14.94
CA HIS A 162 -6.55 10.67 16.25
C HIS A 162 -5.30 10.96 17.09
N ASP A 163 -5.47 11.68 18.19
CA ASP A 163 -4.37 11.97 19.12
C ASP A 163 -3.93 10.65 19.79
N LYS A 164 -2.63 10.33 19.81
CA LYS A 164 -2.08 9.02 20.21
C LYS A 164 -2.33 7.86 19.24
N GLY A 165 -2.86 8.10 18.04
CA GLY A 165 -2.98 7.06 17.02
C GLY A 165 -1.63 6.73 16.38
N TYR A 166 -1.56 5.61 15.67
CA TYR A 166 -0.32 5.06 15.13
C TYR A 166 -0.19 5.18 13.61
N ILE A 167 0.96 5.69 13.13
CA ILE A 167 1.33 5.60 11.72
C ILE A 167 2.34 4.47 11.58
N ILE A 168 1.95 3.41 10.88
CA ILE A 168 2.81 2.25 10.60
C ILE A 168 3.33 2.39 9.18
N CYS A 169 4.63 2.65 9.04
CA CYS A 169 5.31 2.80 7.76
C CYS A 169 6.20 1.59 7.49
N VAL A 170 6.12 1.03 6.28
CA VAL A 170 7.00 -0.04 5.82
C VAL A 170 7.84 0.42 4.64
N GLU A 171 9.15 0.35 4.82
CA GLU A 171 10.16 0.72 3.84
C GLU A 171 11.09 -0.47 3.56
N PRO A 172 11.74 -0.51 2.38
CA PRO A 172 12.80 -1.49 2.14
C PRO A 172 13.98 -1.20 3.08
N GLY A 173 14.48 -2.20 3.77
CA GLY A 173 15.71 -2.03 4.56
C GLY A 173 16.95 -1.95 3.69
N ALA A 174 18.08 -1.61 4.33
CA ALA A 174 19.33 -1.33 3.65
C ALA A 174 19.74 -2.43 2.64
N ASN A 175 19.59 -3.71 2.99
CA ASN A 175 20.00 -4.83 2.12
C ASN A 175 18.85 -5.47 1.33
N HIS A 176 17.67 -4.85 1.30
CA HIS A 176 16.54 -5.38 0.55
C HIS A 176 16.87 -5.53 -0.94
N LEU A 177 16.78 -6.76 -1.44
CA LEU A 177 17.00 -7.12 -2.85
C LEU A 177 18.41 -6.81 -3.36
N MET A 178 19.43 -6.90 -2.50
CA MET A 178 20.82 -6.64 -2.90
C MET A 178 21.31 -7.57 -4.02
N GLN A 179 20.93 -8.85 -4.00
CA GLN A 179 21.27 -9.81 -5.04
C GLN A 179 20.66 -9.43 -6.40
N LEU A 180 19.43 -8.90 -6.40
CA LEU A 180 18.83 -8.35 -7.62
C LEU A 180 19.64 -7.15 -8.12
N LYS A 181 20.05 -6.23 -7.24
CA LYS A 181 20.88 -5.07 -7.62
C LYS A 181 22.26 -5.49 -8.15
N GLN A 182 22.86 -6.56 -7.63
CA GLN A 182 24.13 -7.10 -8.12
C GLN A 182 24.04 -7.61 -9.56
N VAL A 183 22.88 -8.14 -9.98
CA VAL A 183 22.63 -8.53 -11.37
C VAL A 183 22.44 -7.30 -12.27
N LEU A 184 21.76 -6.27 -11.76
CA LEU A 184 21.36 -5.11 -12.54
C LEU A 184 22.45 -4.04 -12.67
N TYR A 185 23.34 -3.90 -11.69
CA TYR A 185 24.30 -2.79 -11.61
C TYR A 185 25.73 -3.27 -11.36
N GLU A 186 26.70 -2.58 -11.95
CA GLU A 186 28.13 -2.83 -11.70
C GLU A 186 28.53 -2.44 -10.26
N THR A 187 27.96 -1.35 -9.76
CA THR A 187 28.13 -0.88 -8.37
C THR A 187 26.78 -0.91 -7.66
N PRO A 188 26.38 -2.05 -7.06
CA PRO A 188 25.13 -2.14 -6.31
C PRO A 188 25.21 -1.29 -5.04
N TYR A 189 24.08 -0.71 -4.65
CA TYR A 189 23.99 0.22 -3.51
C TYR A 189 22.88 -0.21 -2.55
N GLN A 190 23.06 0.06 -1.26
CA GLN A 190 22.06 -0.17 -0.23
C GLN A 190 20.90 0.83 -0.35
N ASN A 191 19.71 0.44 0.09
CA ASN A 191 18.61 1.40 0.19
C ASN A 191 18.88 2.39 1.34
N GLU A 192 18.53 3.65 1.13
CA GLU A 192 18.50 4.63 2.21
C GLU A 192 17.24 4.40 3.04
N GLU A 193 17.39 4.35 4.36
CA GLU A 193 16.26 4.23 5.27
C GLU A 193 15.83 5.62 5.76
N THR A 194 14.53 5.90 5.73
CA THR A 194 13.99 7.20 6.13
C THR A 194 13.58 7.20 7.60
N ILE A 195 13.65 8.38 8.23
CA ILE A 195 13.03 8.66 9.52
C ILE A 195 12.24 9.97 9.42
N HIS A 196 10.96 9.92 9.75
CA HIS A 196 10.11 11.11 9.82
C HIS A 196 10.26 11.78 11.19
N LYS A 197 11.27 12.65 11.31
CA LYS A 197 11.67 13.32 12.56
C LYS A 197 10.57 14.15 13.23
N GLN A 198 9.53 14.51 12.49
CA GLN A 198 8.37 15.25 13.00
C GLN A 198 7.43 14.37 13.85
N LEU A 199 7.62 13.05 13.85
CA LEU A 199 6.82 12.09 14.60
C LEU A 199 7.68 11.38 15.64
N SER A 200 7.07 10.99 16.75
CA SER A 200 7.73 10.17 17.76
C SER A 200 7.74 8.71 17.32
N ILE A 201 8.91 8.08 17.30
CA ILE A 201 9.03 6.64 17.03
C ILE A 201 8.69 5.88 18.31
N VAL A 202 7.73 4.97 18.21
CA VAL A 202 7.38 4.00 19.26
C VAL A 202 8.24 2.76 19.14
N ASP A 203 8.38 2.24 17.92
CA ASP A 203 9.18 1.06 17.63
C ASP A 203 9.69 1.08 16.18
N ARG A 204 10.77 0.35 15.93
CA ARG A 204 11.37 0.15 14.61
C ARG A 204 11.84 -1.29 14.49
N ILE A 205 11.15 -2.06 13.66
CA ILE A 205 11.27 -3.52 13.58
C ILE A 205 11.82 -3.90 12.22
N TYR A 206 12.87 -4.73 12.20
CA TYR A 206 13.41 -5.31 10.99
C TYR A 206 12.81 -6.70 10.76
N VAL A 207 12.27 -6.92 9.56
CA VAL A 207 11.74 -8.22 9.12
C VAL A 207 12.61 -8.71 7.98
N LYS A 208 13.25 -9.86 8.16
CA LYS A 208 14.24 -10.41 7.24
C LYS A 208 13.91 -11.86 6.90
N ASP A 209 14.15 -12.22 5.65
CA ASP A 209 14.10 -13.61 5.18
C ASP A 209 14.87 -13.73 3.86
N GLN A 210 15.02 -14.96 3.39
CA GLN A 210 15.60 -15.27 2.09
C GLN A 210 14.56 -16.01 1.23
N ILE A 211 14.40 -15.54 0.00
CA ILE A 211 13.48 -16.15 -0.97
C ILE A 211 14.27 -16.67 -2.17
N THR A 212 13.85 -17.82 -2.69
CA THR A 212 14.36 -18.37 -3.94
C THR A 212 13.39 -18.04 -5.07
N CYS A 213 13.76 -17.13 -5.96
CA CYS A 213 12.90 -16.67 -7.05
C CYS A 213 13.32 -17.27 -8.39
N PRO A 214 12.49 -18.11 -9.03
CA PRO A 214 12.70 -18.48 -10.42
C PRO A 214 12.50 -17.27 -11.34
N ASN A 215 13.10 -17.31 -12.54
CA ASN A 215 13.16 -16.17 -13.46
C ASN A 215 11.83 -15.42 -13.65
N HIS A 216 10.73 -16.14 -13.89
CA HIS A 216 9.43 -15.50 -14.15
C HIS A 216 8.93 -14.65 -12.98
N ASP A 217 9.15 -15.12 -11.73
CA ASP A 217 8.80 -14.38 -10.53
C ASP A 217 9.80 -13.24 -10.29
N LEU A 218 11.06 -13.42 -10.66
CA LEU A 218 12.10 -12.39 -10.59
C LEU A 218 11.80 -11.19 -11.51
N GLN A 219 11.30 -11.44 -12.72
CA GLN A 219 10.83 -10.38 -13.62
C GLN A 219 9.65 -9.61 -13.01
N ALA A 220 8.71 -10.33 -12.40
CA ALA A 220 7.58 -9.71 -11.71
C ALA A 220 8.03 -8.85 -10.52
N LEU A 221 8.98 -9.35 -9.71
CA LEU A 221 9.60 -8.60 -8.62
C LEU A 221 10.30 -7.35 -9.12
N PHE A 222 11.10 -7.46 -10.18
CA PHE A 222 11.83 -6.33 -10.76
C PHE A 222 10.88 -5.21 -11.22
N MET A 223 9.75 -5.55 -11.84
CA MET A 223 8.71 -4.59 -12.23
C MET A 223 8.06 -3.86 -11.04
N MET A 224 8.14 -4.40 -9.83
CA MET A 224 7.65 -3.75 -8.61
C MET A 224 8.63 -2.74 -8.02
N THR A 225 9.87 -2.70 -8.51
CA THR A 225 10.93 -1.84 -7.95
C THR A 225 10.89 -0.42 -8.53
N PRO A 226 11.24 0.61 -7.74
CA PRO A 226 11.24 2.01 -8.20
C PRO A 226 12.28 2.28 -9.31
N TYR A 227 13.28 1.41 -9.45
CA TYR A 227 14.33 1.55 -10.46
C TYR A 227 14.05 0.78 -11.76
N TYR A 228 12.91 0.08 -11.88
CA TYR A 228 12.52 -0.61 -13.12
C TYR A 228 12.63 0.31 -14.35
N HIS A 229 12.01 1.48 -14.30
CA HIS A 229 12.02 2.45 -15.41
C HIS A 229 13.37 3.15 -15.64
N LYS A 230 14.28 3.08 -14.66
CA LYS A 230 15.61 3.71 -14.72
C LYS A 230 16.71 2.75 -15.15
N THR A 231 16.41 1.46 -15.20
CA THR A 231 17.38 0.41 -15.50
C THR A 231 17.55 0.27 -17.01
N SER A 232 18.79 0.11 -17.48
CA SER A 232 19.09 -0.02 -18.91
C SER A 232 18.55 -1.34 -19.47
N LYS A 233 18.27 -1.37 -20.78
CA LYS A 233 17.86 -2.61 -21.46
C LYS A 233 18.89 -3.73 -21.28
N GLU A 234 20.17 -3.40 -21.36
CA GLU A 234 21.25 -4.37 -21.16
C GLU A 234 21.24 -4.98 -19.76
N ALA A 235 21.06 -4.17 -18.72
CA ALA A 235 20.91 -4.66 -17.35
C ALA A 235 19.67 -5.56 -17.18
N SER A 236 18.55 -5.20 -17.80
CA SER A 236 17.35 -6.04 -17.81
C SER A 236 17.58 -7.38 -18.54
N LEU A 237 18.32 -7.40 -19.65
CA LEU A 237 18.67 -8.63 -20.38
C LEU A 237 19.56 -9.56 -19.53
N ARG A 238 20.44 -9.02 -18.69
CA ARG A 238 21.20 -9.84 -17.74
C ARG A 238 20.27 -10.61 -16.81
N LEU A 239 19.22 -9.95 -16.32
CA LEU A 239 18.22 -10.58 -15.45
C LEU A 239 17.44 -11.69 -16.16
N GLU A 240 17.13 -11.53 -17.45
CA GLU A 240 16.46 -12.56 -18.25
C GLU A 240 17.26 -13.87 -18.33
N SER A 241 18.60 -13.79 -18.27
CA SER A 241 19.47 -14.99 -18.31
C SER A 241 19.51 -15.78 -16.99
N ILE A 242 19.06 -15.19 -15.88
CA ILE A 242 19.12 -15.81 -14.55
C ILE A 242 17.98 -16.80 -14.37
N LYS A 243 18.28 -18.10 -14.26
CA LYS A 243 17.23 -19.14 -14.09
C LYS A 243 16.53 -19.06 -12.74
N VAL A 244 17.31 -18.84 -11.68
CA VAL A 244 16.85 -18.76 -10.30
C VAL A 244 17.82 -17.85 -9.54
N LEU A 245 17.31 -17.09 -8.58
CA LEU A 245 18.11 -16.24 -7.73
C LEU A 245 17.62 -16.36 -6.29
N ASP A 246 18.54 -16.65 -5.37
CA ASP A 246 18.30 -16.48 -3.94
C ASP A 246 18.49 -15.01 -3.59
N ILE A 247 17.51 -14.41 -2.93
CA ILE A 247 17.43 -12.98 -2.69
C ILE A 247 17.04 -12.74 -1.25
N ASP A 248 17.79 -11.87 -0.58
CA ASP A 248 17.43 -11.43 0.75
C ASP A 248 16.35 -10.34 0.67
N ILE A 249 15.27 -10.55 1.42
CA ILE A 249 14.24 -9.55 1.64
C ILE A 249 14.40 -8.98 3.04
N GLU A 250 14.37 -7.65 3.14
CA GLU A 250 14.57 -6.91 4.37
C GLU A 250 13.59 -5.75 4.36
N PHE A 251 12.75 -5.68 5.37
CA PHE A 251 11.76 -4.63 5.54
C PHE A 251 11.97 -3.95 6.88
N VAL A 252 11.75 -2.64 6.90
CA VAL A 252 11.77 -1.85 8.13
C VAL A 252 10.36 -1.37 8.37
N ILE A 253 9.76 -1.85 9.47
CA ILE A 253 8.48 -1.37 9.96
C ILE A 253 8.78 -0.32 11.02
N THR A 254 8.50 0.94 10.73
CA THR A 254 8.57 2.01 11.74
C THR A 254 7.18 2.37 12.22
N ILE A 255 6.96 2.25 13.53
CA ILE A 255 5.71 2.62 14.19
C ILE A 255 5.92 3.99 14.81
N TYR A 256 5.14 4.96 14.34
CA TYR A 256 5.11 6.31 14.87
C TYR A 256 3.84 6.54 15.67
N GLN A 257 3.87 7.47 16.61
CA GLN A 257 2.69 7.97 17.32
C GLN A 257 2.56 9.49 17.17
N LYS A 258 1.31 9.96 16.99
CA LYS A 258 0.96 11.38 16.98
C LYS A 258 0.82 11.94 18.39
#